data_AF-A0A0B5AT45-F1
#
_entry.id   AF-A0A0B5AT45-F1
#
_cell.length_a   1.000
_cell.length_b   1.000
_cell.length_c   1.000
_cell.angle_alpha   90.00
_cell.angle_beta   90.00
_cell.angle_gamma   90.00
#
_symmetry.space_group_name_H-M   'P 1'
#
loop_
_entity.id
_entity.type
_entity.pdbx_description
1 polymer ?
#
loop_
_entity_poly.entity_id
_entity_poly.type
_entity_poly.pdbx_seq_one_letter_code
_entity_poly.pdbx_strand_id
1 'polypeptide(L)'
;MAILVFLIIMSGVAYLYFKTKQIRTPRPVEKAWQKSRAGIALGAGMGLIGLNTLFLFNFELATDLIFTYIIALVFIIIGFSSAWIRYKAYKHYTPLLAEEENKWNN
;
A
#
# COMPACT_ATOMS: atom_id res chain seq x y z
N MET A 1 -20.92 1.74 -0.25
CA MET A 1 -20.13 2.71 -1.05
C MET A 1 -19.19 3.56 -0.20
N ALA A 2 -19.66 4.28 0.84
CA ALA A 2 -18.80 5.13 1.68
C ALA A 2 -17.67 4.39 2.43
N ILE A 3 -17.88 3.12 2.80
CA ILE A 3 -16.89 2.33 3.56
C ILE A 3 -15.60 2.08 2.76
N LEU A 4 -15.67 1.86 1.45
CA LEU A 4 -14.48 1.66 0.61
C LEU A 4 -13.68 2.95 0.50
N VAL A 5 -14.36 4.07 0.30
CA VAL A 5 -13.76 5.41 0.28
C VAL A 5 -13.07 5.72 1.61
N PHE A 6 -13.72 5.40 2.73
CA PHE A 6 -13.12 5.54 4.06
C PHE A 6 -11.84 4.71 4.21
N LEU A 7 -11.85 3.44 3.77
CA LEU A 7 -10.67 2.58 3.80
C LEU A 7 -9.54 3.11 2.90
N ILE A 8 -9.86 3.66 1.74
CA ILE A 8 -8.88 4.30 0.84
C ILE A 8 -8.22 5.49 1.52
N ILE A 9 -9.01 6.37 2.14
CA ILE A 9 -8.51 7.53 2.88
C ILE A 9 -7.61 7.08 4.03
N MET A 10 -8.04 6.09 4.82
CA MET A 10 -7.24 5.52 5.90
C MET A 10 -5.91 4.94 5.39
N SER A 11 -5.92 4.27 4.24
CA SER A 11 -4.71 3.75 3.58
C SER A 11 -3.78 4.88 3.14
N GLY A 12 -4.32 5.98 2.63
CA GLY A 12 -3.58 7.19 2.27
C GLY A 12 -2.94 7.88 3.47
N VAL A 13 -3.69 8.01 4.57
CA VAL A 13 -3.17 8.55 5.84
C VAL A 13 -2.05 7.67 6.39
N ALA A 14 -2.25 6.34 6.40
CA ALA A 14 -1.22 5.39 6.82
C ALA A 14 0.04 5.49 5.94
N TYR A 15 -0.11 5.62 4.63
CA TYR A 15 1.01 5.83 3.70
C TYR A 15 1.79 7.11 4.04
N LEU A 16 1.11 8.23 4.24
CA LEU A 16 1.75 9.49 4.61
C LEU A 16 2.47 9.37 5.96
N TYR A 17 1.84 8.77 6.96
CA TYR A 17 2.44 8.54 8.27
C TYR A 17 3.75 7.75 8.18
N PHE A 18 3.75 6.60 7.49
CA PHE A 18 4.95 5.78 7.33
C PHE A 18 6.00 6.47 6.45
N LYS A 19 5.59 7.26 5.46
CA LYS A 19 6.51 8.00 4.59
C LYS A 19 7.18 9.15 5.34
N THR A 20 6.47 9.86 6.21
CA THR A 20 7.08 10.88 7.07
C THR A 20 8.09 10.26 8.03
N LYS A 21 7.77 9.09 8.60
CA LYS A 21 8.71 8.34 9.45
C LYS A 21 9.95 7.90 8.65
N GLN A 22 9.78 7.41 7.43
CA GLN A 22 10.89 7.07 6.53
C GLN A 22 11.84 8.25 6.25
N ILE A 23 11.33 9.47 6.11
CA ILE A 23 12.16 10.66 5.84
C ILE A 23 12.98 11.04 7.08
N ARG A 24 12.39 10.89 8.27
CA ARG A 24 13.02 11.28 9.54
C ARG A 24 14.03 10.25 10.07
N THR A 25 13.98 9.00 9.62
CA THR A 25 14.89 7.95 10.09
C THR A 25 16.26 8.03 9.41
N PRO A 26 17.37 8.22 10.17
CA PRO A 26 18.73 8.25 9.62
C PRO A 26 19.30 6.85 9.35
N ARG A 27 18.79 5.82 10.05
CA ARG A 27 19.26 4.43 9.96
C ARG A 27 18.81 3.77 8.64
N PRO A 28 19.72 3.19 7.85
CA PRO A 28 19.40 2.66 6.53
C PRO A 28 18.46 1.45 6.57
N VAL A 29 18.59 0.52 7.53
CA VAL A 29 17.68 -0.65 7.60
C VAL A 29 16.31 -0.23 8.13
N GLU A 30 16.26 0.60 9.17
CA GLU A 30 14.98 1.14 9.67
C GLU A 30 14.24 1.98 8.60
N LYS A 31 14.96 2.76 7.79
CA LYS A 31 14.38 3.48 6.65
C LYS A 31 13.80 2.53 5.61
N ALA A 32 14.48 1.43 5.29
CA ALA A 32 13.96 0.41 4.37
C ALA A 32 12.71 -0.30 4.91
N TRP A 33 12.64 -0.51 6.23
CA TRP A 33 11.48 -1.08 6.90
C TRP A 33 10.26 -0.14 6.87
N GLN A 34 10.44 1.15 7.20
CA GLN A 34 9.37 2.15 7.08
C GLN A 34 8.91 2.30 5.62
N LYS A 35 9.83 2.29 4.65
CA LYS A 35 9.53 2.33 3.21
C LYS A 35 8.67 1.13 2.78
N SER A 36 8.94 -0.05 3.34
CA SER A 36 8.16 -1.26 3.06
C SER A 36 6.73 -1.13 3.60
N ARG A 37 6.57 -0.65 4.84
CA ARG A 37 5.24 -0.39 5.44
C ARG A 37 4.44 0.67 4.68
N ALA A 38 5.07 1.78 4.31
CA ALA A 38 4.46 2.81 3.49
C ALA A 38 3.96 2.22 2.17
N GLY A 39 4.80 1.42 1.50
CA GLY A 39 4.42 0.81 0.25
C GLY A 39 3.32 -0.26 0.36
N ILE A 40 3.22 -0.99 1.48
CA ILE A 40 2.08 -1.90 1.73
C ILE A 40 0.77 -1.11 1.80
N ALA A 41 0.76 0.00 2.55
CA ALA A 41 -0.39 0.90 2.61
C ALA A 41 -0.73 1.52 1.24
N LEU A 42 0.28 1.80 0.42
CA LEU A 42 0.06 2.29 -0.95
C LEU A 42 -0.57 1.21 -1.85
N GLY A 43 -0.05 -0.01 -1.81
CA GLY A 43 -0.57 -1.14 -2.59
C GLY A 43 -1.98 -1.54 -2.17
N ALA A 44 -2.24 -1.60 -0.86
CA ALA A 44 -3.58 -1.82 -0.33
C ALA A 44 -4.56 -0.71 -0.74
N GLY A 45 -4.13 0.56 -0.69
CA GLY A 45 -4.91 1.70 -1.16
C GLY A 45 -5.25 1.60 -2.64
N MET A 46 -4.29 1.25 -3.50
CA MET A 46 -4.51 1.01 -4.93
C MET A 46 -5.47 -0.16 -5.19
N GLY A 47 -5.36 -1.26 -4.44
CA GLY A 47 -6.29 -2.39 -4.54
C GLY A 47 -7.72 -2.00 -4.17
N LEU A 48 -7.88 -1.22 -3.09
CA LEU A 48 -9.17 -0.68 -2.66
C LEU A 48 -9.75 0.31 -3.67
N ILE A 49 -8.92 1.15 -4.31
CA ILE A 49 -9.35 2.04 -5.40
C ILE A 49 -9.88 1.22 -6.58
N GLY A 50 -9.15 0.20 -7.03
CA GLY A 50 -9.59 -0.67 -8.12
C GLY A 50 -10.92 -1.37 -7.81
N LEU A 51 -11.08 -1.86 -6.57
CA LEU A 51 -12.35 -2.41 -6.08
C LEU A 51 -13.48 -1.37 -6.06
N ASN A 52 -13.21 -0.16 -5.56
CA ASN A 52 -14.19 0.91 -5.51
C ASN A 52 -14.66 1.33 -6.90
N THR A 53 -13.76 1.36 -7.89
CA THR A 53 -14.07 1.59 -9.30
C THR A 53 -15.04 0.53 -9.84
N LEU A 54 -14.85 -0.76 -9.53
CA LEU A 54 -15.82 -1.78 -9.92
C LEU A 54 -17.22 -1.48 -9.36
N PHE A 55 -17.34 -1.14 -8.07
CA PHE A 55 -18.66 -0.89 -7.47
C PHE A 55 -19.33 0.40 -7.95
N LEU A 56 -18.56 1.44 -8.26
CA LEU A 56 -19.09 2.72 -8.76
C LEU A 56 -19.68 2.60 -10.18
N PHE A 57 -19.02 1.86 -11.07
CA PHE A 57 -19.42 1.79 -12.49
C PHE A 57 -20.37 0.62 -12.81
N ASN A 58 -20.61 -0.31 -11.89
CA ASN A 58 -21.54 -1.43 -12.10
C ASN A 58 -23.02 -1.01 -12.11
N PHE A 59 -23.39 0.18 -11.61
CA PHE A 59 -24.80 0.56 -11.44
C PHE A 59 -25.34 1.54 -12.50
N GLU A 60 -24.46 2.17 -13.27
CA GLU A 60 -24.85 3.19 -14.24
C GLU A 60 -24.51 2.70 -15.64
N LEU A 61 -25.58 2.40 -16.39
CA LEU A 61 -25.65 1.95 -17.77
C LEU A 61 -24.66 2.70 -18.69
N ALA A 62 -23.40 2.26 -18.76
CA ALA A 62 -22.37 2.91 -19.56
C ALA A 62 -21.83 1.96 -20.63
N THR A 63 -22.09 2.32 -21.88
CA THR A 63 -21.69 1.64 -23.11
C THR A 63 -20.16 1.49 -23.29
N ASP A 64 -19.34 2.09 -22.40
CA ASP A 64 -17.87 1.97 -22.33
C ASP A 64 -17.34 1.00 -21.23
N LEU A 65 -18.20 0.13 -20.69
CA LEU A 65 -17.94 -0.73 -19.51
C LEU A 65 -16.67 -1.60 -19.58
N ILE A 66 -16.26 -2.00 -20.79
CA ILE A 66 -15.15 -2.93 -20.99
C ILE A 66 -13.81 -2.31 -20.57
N PHE A 67 -13.55 -1.05 -20.93
CA PHE A 67 -12.30 -0.38 -20.60
C PHE A 67 -12.16 -0.13 -19.10
N THR A 68 -13.24 0.34 -18.47
CA THR A 68 -13.27 0.59 -17.02
C THR A 68 -13.06 -0.69 -16.23
N TYR A 69 -13.65 -1.81 -16.67
CA TYR A 69 -13.46 -3.10 -16.01
C TYR A 69 -12.02 -3.62 -16.16
N ILE A 70 -11.42 -3.48 -17.34
CA ILE A 70 -10.01 -3.85 -17.58
C ILE A 70 -9.08 -3.00 -16.70
N ILE A 71 -9.29 -1.68 -16.67
CA ILE A 71 -8.47 -0.77 -15.85
C ILE A 71 -8.62 -1.12 -14.36
N ALA A 72 -9.84 -1.35 -13.89
CA ALA A 72 -10.08 -1.74 -12.51
C ALA A 72 -9.41 -3.07 -12.15
N LEU A 73 -9.48 -4.07 -13.03
CA LEU A 73 -8.82 -5.36 -12.86
C LEU A 73 -7.28 -5.21 -12.78
N VAL A 74 -6.70 -4.37 -13.65
CA VAL A 74 -5.26 -4.05 -13.63
C VAL A 74 -4.88 -3.38 -12.31
N PHE A 75 -5.66 -2.39 -11.84
CA PHE A 75 -5.42 -1.73 -10.56
C PHE A 75 -5.50 -2.68 -9.37
N ILE A 76 -6.44 -3.62 -9.38
CA ILE A 76 -6.55 -4.66 -8.35
C ILE A 76 -5.30 -5.55 -8.39
N ILE A 77 -4.93 -6.08 -9.55
CA ILE A 77 -3.78 -6.98 -9.69
C ILE A 77 -2.49 -6.29 -9.24
N ILE A 78 -2.25 -5.06 -9.71
CA ILE A 78 -1.05 -4.28 -9.36
C ILE A 78 -1.07 -3.90 -7.88
N GLY A 79 -2.22 -3.46 -7.35
CA GLY A 79 -2.38 -3.08 -5.94
C GLY A 79 -2.06 -4.24 -5.00
N PHE A 80 -2.71 -5.39 -5.20
CA PHE A 80 -2.49 -6.58 -4.37
C PHE A 80 -1.10 -7.18 -4.55
N SER A 81 -0.60 -7.30 -5.79
CA SER A 81 0.75 -7.84 -6.04
C SER A 81 1.83 -6.96 -5.41
N SER A 82 1.71 -5.63 -5.52
CA SER A 82 2.65 -4.70 -4.92
C SER A 82 2.60 -4.74 -3.38
N ALA A 83 1.40 -4.86 -2.79
CA ALA A 83 1.24 -5.05 -1.35
C ALA A 83 1.92 -6.35 -0.87
N TRP A 84 1.74 -7.45 -1.60
CA TRP A 84 2.32 -8.75 -1.27
C TRP A 84 3.85 -8.75 -1.30
N ILE A 85 4.45 -8.20 -2.36
CA ILE A 85 5.92 -8.10 -2.50
C ILE A 85 6.49 -7.29 -1.33
N ARG A 86 5.82 -6.19 -0.98
CA ARG A 86 6.27 -5.30 0.10
C ARG A 86 6.03 -5.89 1.49
N TYR A 87 5.02 -6.74 1.65
CA TYR A 87 4.81 -7.54 2.86
C TYR A 87 5.94 -8.56 3.06
N LYS A 88 6.37 -9.23 1.98
CA LYS A 88 7.55 -10.12 2.02
C LYS A 88 8.82 -9.35 2.38
N ALA A 89 9.03 -8.17 1.79
CA ALA A 89 10.15 -7.30 2.12
C ALA A 89 10.13 -6.86 3.59
N TYR A 90 8.96 -6.43 4.09
CA TYR A 90 8.78 -6.09 5.51
C TYR A 90 9.22 -7.23 6.42
N LYS A 91 8.76 -8.46 6.16
CA LYS A 91 9.13 -9.65 6.96
C LYS A 91 10.65 -9.87 6.96
N HIS A 92 11.31 -9.68 5.81
CA HIS A 92 12.76 -9.83 5.69
C HIS A 92 13.55 -8.75 6.43
N TYR A 93 13.08 -7.50 6.44
CA TYR A 93 13.75 -6.40 7.13
C TYR A 93 13.56 -6.42 8.66
N THR A 94 12.52 -7.06 9.19
CA THR A 94 12.29 -7.17 10.65
C THR A 94 13.48 -7.71 11.45
N PRO A 95 14.07 -8.88 11.11
CA PRO A 95 15.22 -9.40 11.85
C PRO A 95 16.49 -8.54 11.69
N LEU A 96 16.70 -7.98 10.49
CA LEU A 96 17.83 -7.07 10.22
C LEU A 96 17.74 -5.77 11.05
N LEU A 97 16.53 -5.32 11.36
CA LEU A 97 16.28 -4.16 12.22
C LEU A 97 16.72 -4.41 13.66
N ALA A 98 16.44 -5.62 14.18
CA ALA A 98 16.86 -6.02 15.52
C ALA A 98 18.40 -6.13 15.63
N GLU A 99 19.07 -6.59 14.57
CA GLU A 99 20.53 -6.59 14.50
C GLU A 99 21.12 -5.18 14.42
N GLU A 100 20.52 -4.27 13.64
CA GLU A 100 20.95 -2.87 13.56
C GLU A 100 20.75 -2.14 14.90
N GLU A 101 19.66 -2.43 15.62
CA GLU A 101 19.38 -1.88 16.95
C GLU A 101 20.38 -2.36 18.01
N ASN A 102 20.73 -3.65 18.00
CA ASN A 102 21.75 -4.20 18.91
C ASN A 102 23.15 -3.62 18.65
N LYS A 103 23.52 -3.36 17.39
CA LYS A 103 24.81 -2.74 17.03
C LYS A 103 24.89 -1.25 17.36
N TRP A 104 23.76 -0.56 17.51
CA TRP A 104 23.73 0.85 17.87
C TRP A 104 23.80 1.09 19.37
N ASN A 105 23.28 0.16 20.17
CA ASN A 105 23.24 0.27 21.65
C ASN A 105 24.51 -0.24 22.35
N ASN A 106 25.52 -0.71 21.59
CA ASN A 106 26.79 -1.26 22.09
C ASN A 106 27.96 -0.43 21.55
#